data_AF-A0A7C7BT05-F1
#
_entry.id   AF-A0A7C7BT05-F1
#
_cell.length_a   1.000
_cell.length_b   1.000
_cell.length_c   1.000
_cell.angle_alpha   90.00
_cell.angle_beta   90.00
_cell.angle_gamma   90.00
#
_symmetry.space_group_name_H-M   'P 1'
#
loop_
_entity.id
_entity.type
_entity.pdbx_description
1 polymer ?
#
loop_
_entity_poly.entity_id
_entity_poly.type
_entity_poly.pdbx_seq_one_letter_code
_entity_poly.pdbx_strand_id
1 'polypeptide(L)'
;MKNKDEILTQKKILQKQLEDNKLAQQMVDGDVEGARSEIKASLEADYTAKVAELQTKLDNNVLAGDNDYTDRVLDTYLNDLRVKSTYQTDLKASLKHRSTIVRAEDGTKSLLIDGKPATEHFTSWSNSEVAKDYVVAPSSSGGGGQGSGGTGGGDANFEKLNSLTGIAQLDYAYEMKKNQK
;
A
#
# COMPACT_ATOMS: atom_id res chain seq x y z
N MET A 1 -17.33 -84.26 -12.82
CA MET A 1 -16.75 -83.72 -11.56
C MET A 1 -15.26 -83.54 -11.81
N LYS A 2 -14.69 -82.35 -11.55
CA LYS A 2 -13.23 -82.13 -11.65
C LYS A 2 -12.50 -83.07 -10.69
N ASN A 3 -11.36 -83.62 -11.09
CA ASN A 3 -10.56 -84.50 -10.21
C ASN A 3 -9.92 -83.65 -9.09
N LYS A 4 -9.73 -84.25 -7.91
CA LYS A 4 -9.16 -83.61 -6.71
C LYS A 4 -7.83 -82.91 -6.98
N ASP A 5 -7.01 -83.48 -7.87
CA ASP A 5 -5.71 -82.91 -8.24
C ASP A 5 -5.83 -81.64 -9.09
N GLU A 6 -6.85 -81.54 -9.95
CA GLU A 6 -7.14 -80.32 -10.72
C GLU A 6 -7.62 -79.19 -9.80
N ILE A 7 -8.44 -79.53 -8.79
CA ILE A 7 -8.91 -78.59 -7.79
C ILE A 7 -7.73 -78.07 -6.95
N LEU A 8 -6.82 -78.95 -6.55
CA LEU A 8 -5.62 -78.55 -5.80
C LEU A 8 -4.69 -77.66 -6.63
N THR A 9 -4.54 -77.97 -7.93
CA THR A 9 -3.74 -77.17 -8.87
C THR A 9 -4.34 -75.79 -9.08
N GLN A 10 -5.66 -75.70 -9.32
CA GLN A 10 -6.37 -74.43 -9.43
C GLN A 10 -6.27 -73.60 -8.15
N LYS A 11 -6.38 -74.23 -6.97
CA LYS A 11 -6.20 -73.54 -5.68
C LYS A 11 -4.82 -72.90 -5.56
N LYS A 12 -3.75 -73.61 -5.93
CA LYS A 12 -2.38 -73.06 -5.88
C LYS A 12 -2.19 -71.89 -6.86
N ILE A 13 -2.74 -71.99 -8.06
CA ILE A 13 -2.70 -70.90 -9.06
C ILE A 13 -3.42 -69.67 -8.52
N LEU A 14 -4.64 -69.83 -8.01
CA LEU A 14 -5.43 -68.73 -7.45
C LEU A 14 -4.74 -68.10 -6.22
N GLN A 15 -4.12 -68.90 -5.35
CA GLN A 15 -3.35 -68.38 -4.22
C GLN A 15 -2.16 -67.54 -4.69
N LYS A 16 -1.42 -68.00 -5.72
CA LYS A 16 -0.33 -67.22 -6.28
C LYS A 16 -0.81 -65.91 -6.89
N GLN A 17 -1.88 -65.95 -7.70
CA GLN A 17 -2.49 -64.76 -8.30
C GLN A 17 -2.97 -63.76 -7.24
N LEU A 18 -3.49 -64.24 -6.11
CA LEU A 18 -3.89 -63.38 -5.00
C LEU A 18 -2.70 -62.61 -4.42
N GLU A 19 -1.56 -63.27 -4.22
CA GLU A 19 -0.40 -62.60 -3.61
C GLU A 19 0.33 -61.68 -4.59
N ASP A 20 0.40 -62.07 -5.87
CA ASP A 20 0.92 -61.20 -6.93
C ASP A 20 0.06 -59.92 -7.04
N ASN A 21 -1.28 -60.04 -6.96
CA ASN A 21 -2.18 -58.89 -6.96
C ASN A 21 -2.03 -58.01 -5.71
N LYS A 22 -1.84 -58.59 -4.51
CA LYS A 22 -1.59 -57.81 -3.29
C LYS A 22 -0.29 -57.01 -3.39
N LEU A 23 0.76 -57.62 -3.92
CA LEU A 23 2.05 -56.94 -4.11
C LEU A 23 1.91 -55.79 -5.12
N ALA A 24 1.22 -56.02 -6.24
CA ALA A 24 0.95 -54.97 -7.22
C ALA A 24 0.14 -53.82 -6.62
N GLN A 25 -0.88 -54.11 -5.79
CA GLN A 25 -1.68 -53.09 -5.10
C GLN A 25 -0.83 -52.25 -4.14
N GLN A 26 0.05 -52.90 -3.35
CA GLN A 26 0.95 -52.20 -2.42
C GLN A 26 1.93 -51.27 -3.14
N MET A 27 2.45 -51.67 -4.31
CA MET A 27 3.32 -50.81 -5.12
C MET A 27 2.55 -49.59 -5.65
N VAL A 28 1.34 -49.81 -6.19
CA VAL A 28 0.49 -48.72 -6.68
C VAL A 28 0.13 -47.74 -5.56
N ASP A 29 -0.24 -48.22 -4.38
CA ASP A 29 -0.59 -47.37 -3.24
C ASP A 29 0.62 -46.53 -2.78
N GLY A 30 1.84 -47.10 -2.81
CA GLY A 30 3.09 -46.40 -2.52
C GLY A 30 3.39 -45.28 -3.53
N ASP A 31 3.26 -45.56 -4.82
CA ASP A 31 3.46 -44.56 -5.88
C ASP A 31 2.44 -43.41 -5.80
N VAL A 32 1.18 -43.73 -5.49
CA VAL A 32 0.11 -42.75 -5.30
C VAL A 32 0.40 -41.85 -4.08
N GLU A 33 0.87 -42.43 -2.98
CA GLU A 33 1.19 -41.65 -1.78
C GLU A 33 2.42 -40.75 -2.00
N GLY A 34 3.43 -41.24 -2.73
CA GLY A 34 4.58 -40.44 -3.15
C GLY A 34 4.16 -39.25 -4.00
N ALA A 35 3.36 -39.48 -5.05
CA ALA A 35 2.84 -38.42 -5.91
C ALA A 35 1.97 -37.41 -5.13
N ARG A 36 1.15 -37.87 -4.17
CA ARG A 36 0.36 -37.00 -3.30
C ARG A 36 1.24 -36.11 -2.43
N SER A 37 2.30 -36.68 -1.84
CA SER A 37 3.25 -35.93 -1.03
C SER A 37 3.98 -34.86 -1.85
N GLU A 38 4.41 -35.18 -3.07
CA GLU A 38 5.07 -34.23 -3.97
C GLU A 38 4.13 -33.09 -4.40
N ILE A 39 2.88 -33.41 -4.79
CA ILE A 39 1.87 -32.41 -5.14
C ILE A 39 1.61 -31.49 -3.96
N LYS A 40 1.47 -32.03 -2.75
CA LYS A 40 1.25 -31.24 -1.54
C LYS A 40 2.42 -30.30 -1.26
N ALA A 41 3.65 -30.81 -1.32
CA ALA A 41 4.84 -29.99 -1.11
C ALA A 41 4.98 -28.87 -2.16
N SER A 42 4.72 -29.18 -3.43
CA SER A 42 4.70 -28.18 -4.51
C SER A 42 3.64 -27.12 -4.26
N LEU A 43 2.44 -27.52 -3.88
CA LEU A 43 1.34 -26.60 -3.62
C LEU A 43 1.63 -25.67 -2.43
N GLU A 44 2.18 -26.19 -1.35
CA GLU A 44 2.59 -25.40 -0.18
C GLU A 44 3.71 -24.40 -0.52
N ALA A 45 4.67 -24.81 -1.34
CA ALA A 45 5.73 -23.92 -1.82
C ALA A 45 5.17 -22.79 -2.69
N ASP A 46 4.26 -23.10 -3.61
CA ASP A 46 3.61 -22.12 -4.49
C ASP A 46 2.78 -21.11 -3.69
N TYR A 47 1.99 -21.56 -2.71
CA TYR A 47 1.22 -20.66 -1.85
C TYR A 47 2.12 -19.75 -1.02
N THR A 48 3.20 -20.30 -0.45
CA THR A 48 4.15 -19.52 0.35
C THR A 48 4.81 -18.45 -0.50
N ALA A 49 5.26 -18.80 -1.71
CA ALA A 49 5.82 -17.85 -2.66
C ALA A 49 4.81 -16.77 -3.06
N LYS A 50 3.54 -17.15 -3.28
CA LYS A 50 2.50 -16.21 -3.68
C LYS A 50 2.15 -15.22 -2.58
N VAL A 51 2.08 -15.68 -1.34
CA VAL A 51 1.84 -14.81 -0.17
C VAL A 51 2.97 -13.80 -0.02
N ALA A 52 4.23 -14.22 -0.14
CA ALA A 52 5.37 -13.32 -0.08
C ALA A 52 5.38 -12.28 -1.21
N GLU A 53 5.03 -12.69 -2.43
CA GLU A 53 4.88 -11.78 -3.57
C GLU A 53 3.79 -10.74 -3.33
N LEU A 54 2.61 -11.18 -2.86
CA LEU A 54 1.48 -10.29 -2.59
C LEU A 54 1.77 -9.32 -1.45
N GLN A 55 2.46 -9.77 -0.39
CA GLN A 55 2.88 -8.91 0.70
C GLN A 55 3.83 -7.82 0.19
N THR A 56 4.82 -8.20 -0.62
CA THR A 56 5.77 -7.23 -1.21
C THR A 56 5.05 -6.21 -2.10
N LYS A 57 4.08 -6.66 -2.91
CA LYS A 57 3.26 -5.77 -3.75
C LYS A 57 2.40 -4.83 -2.90
N LEU A 58 1.80 -5.32 -1.82
CA LEU A 58 1.02 -4.51 -0.90
C LEU A 58 1.90 -3.43 -0.27
N ASP A 59 3.06 -3.79 0.26
CA ASP A 59 3.99 -2.86 0.91
C ASP A 59 4.46 -1.77 -0.07
N ASN A 60 4.81 -2.16 -1.30
CA ASN A 60 5.20 -1.21 -2.35
C ASN A 60 4.06 -0.27 -2.73
N ASN A 61 2.83 -0.78 -2.86
CA ASN A 61 1.66 0.05 -3.16
C ASN A 61 1.34 1.01 -2.02
N VAL A 62 1.47 0.56 -0.78
CA VAL A 62 1.27 1.40 0.42
C VAL A 62 2.31 2.53 0.44
N LEU A 63 3.59 2.23 0.23
CA LEU A 63 4.65 3.23 0.16
C LEU A 63 4.45 4.22 -1.00
N ALA A 64 4.05 3.74 -2.17
CA ALA A 64 3.76 4.61 -3.32
C ALA A 64 2.59 5.56 -3.03
N GLY A 65 1.49 5.04 -2.49
CA GLY A 65 0.32 5.85 -2.13
C GLY A 65 0.61 6.85 -1.01
N ASP A 66 1.48 6.51 -0.07
CA ASP A 66 1.92 7.41 0.99
C ASP A 66 2.80 8.54 0.48
N ASN A 67 3.72 8.24 -0.44
CA ASN A 67 4.53 9.25 -1.11
C ASN A 67 3.66 10.23 -1.90
N ASP A 68 2.69 9.71 -2.66
CA ASP A 68 1.77 10.54 -3.44
C ASP A 68 0.86 11.41 -2.54
N TYR A 69 0.32 10.83 -1.47
CA TYR A 69 -0.46 11.59 -0.48
C TYR A 69 0.37 12.72 0.14
N THR A 70 1.60 12.43 0.57
CA THR A 70 2.52 13.43 1.14
C THR A 70 2.79 14.54 0.12
N ASP A 71 3.09 14.17 -1.12
CA ASP A 71 3.39 15.14 -2.18
C ASP A 71 2.19 16.06 -2.45
N ARG A 72 0.97 15.52 -2.54
CA ARG A 72 -0.25 16.30 -2.74
C ARG A 72 -0.55 17.25 -1.58
N VAL A 73 -0.39 16.78 -0.33
CA VAL A 73 -0.61 17.62 0.84
C VAL A 73 0.39 18.77 0.86
N LEU A 74 1.68 18.49 0.69
CA LEU A 74 2.70 19.53 0.67
C LEU A 74 2.51 20.51 -0.49
N ASP A 75 2.21 20.04 -1.70
CA ASP A 75 1.92 20.91 -2.85
C ASP A 75 0.73 21.82 -2.58
N THR A 76 -0.32 21.31 -1.94
CA THR A 76 -1.50 22.11 -1.59
C THR A 76 -1.10 23.26 -0.67
N TYR A 77 -0.44 22.97 0.46
CA TYR A 77 -0.03 23.99 1.42
C TYR A 77 0.98 25.00 0.86
N LEU A 78 1.98 24.54 0.10
CA LEU A 78 3.00 25.41 -0.48
C LEU A 78 2.41 26.35 -1.53
N ASN A 79 1.42 25.89 -2.30
CA ASN A 79 0.70 26.72 -3.27
C ASN A 79 -0.26 27.70 -2.60
N ASP A 80 -1.00 27.27 -1.58
CA ASP A 80 -1.91 28.13 -0.83
C ASP A 80 -1.16 29.26 -0.12
N LEU A 81 0.03 28.96 0.42
CA LEU A 81 0.94 29.94 1.01
C LEU A 81 1.70 30.77 -0.04
N ARG A 82 1.52 30.50 -1.34
CA ARG A 82 2.20 31.20 -2.44
C ARG A 82 3.72 31.23 -2.26
N VAL A 83 4.30 30.09 -1.86
CA VAL A 83 5.76 29.94 -1.79
C VAL A 83 6.36 30.18 -3.18
N LYS A 84 7.40 31.00 -3.26
CA LYS A 84 8.14 31.29 -4.51
C LYS A 84 8.60 29.99 -5.16
N SER A 85 8.37 29.85 -6.46
CA SER A 85 8.70 28.62 -7.21
C SER A 85 10.16 28.19 -7.09
N THR A 86 11.10 29.14 -6.96
CA THR A 86 12.53 28.88 -6.73
C THR A 86 12.80 28.08 -5.45
N TYR A 87 11.93 28.15 -4.44
CA TYR A 87 12.10 27.44 -3.17
C TYR A 87 11.14 26.27 -2.99
N GLN A 88 10.11 26.13 -3.84
CA GLN A 88 9.09 25.09 -3.64
C GLN A 88 9.68 23.68 -3.65
N THR A 89 10.55 23.36 -4.62
CA THR A 89 11.17 22.04 -4.74
C THR A 89 11.99 21.68 -3.51
N ASP A 90 12.88 22.57 -3.09
CA ASP A 90 13.80 22.32 -1.96
C ASP A 90 13.04 22.27 -0.63
N LEU A 91 12.07 23.16 -0.43
CA LEU A 91 11.24 23.18 0.76
C LEU A 91 10.37 21.92 0.85
N LYS A 92 9.76 21.50 -0.27
CA LYS A 92 9.00 20.25 -0.34
C LYS A 92 9.87 19.05 0.02
N ALA A 93 11.07 18.94 -0.55
CA ALA A 93 11.99 17.84 -0.26
C ALA A 93 12.37 17.79 1.23
N SER A 94 12.68 18.94 1.82
CA SER A 94 13.00 19.06 3.24
C SER A 94 11.82 18.66 4.14
N LEU A 95 10.61 19.14 3.83
CA LEU A 95 9.40 18.81 4.58
C LEU A 95 9.04 17.33 4.45
N LYS A 96 9.20 16.74 3.25
CA LYS A 96 8.97 15.31 3.01
C LYS A 96 9.86 14.44 3.90
N HIS A 97 11.13 14.81 4.07
CA HIS A 97 12.05 14.07 4.94
C HIS A 97 11.65 14.11 6.42
N ARG A 98 10.93 15.15 6.85
CA ARG A 98 10.46 15.37 8.23
C ARG A 98 9.00 14.94 8.44
N SER A 99 8.38 14.39 7.41
CA SER A 99 6.98 14.04 7.40
C SER A 99 6.75 12.60 7.88
N THR A 100 5.61 12.36 8.51
CA THR A 100 5.15 11.02 8.89
C THR A 100 3.65 10.93 8.67
N ILE A 101 3.18 9.82 8.09
CA ILE A 101 1.75 9.56 7.92
C ILE A 101 1.24 8.78 9.13
N VAL A 102 0.19 9.30 9.76
CA VAL A 102 -0.59 8.60 10.77
C VAL A 102 -1.90 8.13 10.13
N ARG A 103 -2.27 6.88 10.41
CA ARG A 103 -3.53 6.28 9.96
C ARG A 103 -4.41 6.05 11.18
N ALA A 104 -5.63 6.58 11.14
CA ALA A 104 -6.65 6.29 12.13
C ALA A 104 -7.36 4.96 11.82
N GLU A 105 -8.06 4.40 12.82
CA GLU A 105 -8.78 3.13 12.70
C GLU A 105 -9.90 3.17 11.64
N ASP A 106 -10.45 4.36 11.36
CA ASP A 106 -11.46 4.60 10.32
C ASP A 106 -10.88 4.66 8.90
N GLY A 107 -9.56 4.47 8.75
CA GLY A 107 -8.84 4.55 7.48
C GLY A 107 -8.44 5.97 7.08
N THR A 108 -8.74 6.99 7.87
CA THR A 108 -8.33 8.37 7.62
C THR A 108 -6.82 8.51 7.75
N LYS A 109 -6.19 9.17 6.77
CA LYS A 109 -4.76 9.52 6.79
C LYS A 109 -4.55 10.97 7.24
N SER A 110 -3.50 11.22 8.01
CA SER A 110 -3.05 12.54 8.41
C SER A 110 -1.55 12.67 8.26
N LEU A 111 -1.08 13.81 7.73
CA LEU A 111 0.34 14.12 7.63
C LEU A 111 0.79 14.89 8.87
N LEU A 112 1.81 14.38 9.55
CA LEU A 112 2.54 15.08 10.61
C LEU A 112 3.88 15.58 10.08
N ILE A 113 4.30 16.78 10.47
CA ILE A 113 5.60 17.37 10.18
C ILE A 113 6.21 17.78 11.52
N ASP A 114 7.35 17.19 11.88
CA ASP A 114 7.99 17.32 13.21
C ASP A 114 7.03 16.99 14.37
N GLY A 115 6.18 15.99 14.17
CA GLY A 115 5.21 15.55 15.19
C GLY A 115 3.96 16.43 15.30
N LYS A 116 3.81 17.48 14.49
CA LYS A 116 2.61 18.34 14.45
C LYS A 116 1.77 18.08 13.21
N PRO A 117 0.43 18.18 13.27
CA PRO A 117 -0.41 18.15 12.07
C PRO A 117 0.06 19.16 11.03
N ALA A 118 0.06 18.78 9.75
CA ALA A 118 0.53 19.65 8.67
C ALA A 118 -0.11 21.05 8.70
N THR A 119 -1.42 21.14 8.98
CA THR A 119 -2.12 22.42 9.13
C THR A 119 -1.51 23.30 10.21
N GLU A 120 -1.23 22.74 11.38
CA GLU A 120 -0.61 23.46 12.49
C GLU A 120 0.83 23.86 12.15
N HIS A 121 1.60 22.96 11.53
CA HIS A 121 2.96 23.23 11.10
C HIS A 121 3.00 24.42 10.13
N PHE A 122 2.21 24.39 9.06
CA PHE A 122 2.18 25.44 8.05
C PHE A 122 1.63 26.76 8.59
N THR A 123 0.62 26.71 9.46
CA THR A 123 0.11 27.91 10.15
C THR A 123 1.18 28.54 11.04
N SER A 124 1.94 27.73 11.77
CA SER A 124 3.04 28.24 12.61
C SER A 124 4.19 28.78 11.77
N TRP A 125 4.54 28.09 10.69
CA TRP A 125 5.64 28.49 9.80
C TRP A 125 5.31 29.78 9.07
N SER A 126 4.11 29.90 8.48
CA SER A 126 3.70 31.10 7.71
C SER A 126 3.71 32.38 8.54
N ASN A 127 3.51 32.26 9.86
CA ASN A 127 3.57 33.38 10.80
C ASN A 127 4.98 33.68 11.32
N SER A 128 5.99 32.89 10.94
CA SER A 128 7.38 33.13 11.31
C SER A 128 8.05 34.18 10.43
N GLU A 129 9.09 34.84 10.97
CA GLU A 129 9.92 35.76 10.19
C GLU A 129 10.60 35.06 9.01
N VAL A 130 10.98 33.80 9.19
CA VAL A 130 11.65 32.99 8.14
C VAL A 130 10.75 32.85 6.92
N ALA A 131 9.46 32.59 7.09
CA ALA A 131 8.55 32.35 5.96
C ALA A 131 8.39 33.57 5.03
N LYS A 132 8.64 34.79 5.52
CA LYS A 132 8.54 36.02 4.71
C LYS A 132 9.51 36.01 3.51
N ASP A 133 10.67 35.36 3.66
CA ASP A 133 11.65 35.25 2.58
C ASP A 133 11.20 34.25 1.49
N TYR A 134 10.31 33.32 1.84
CA TYR A 134 9.85 32.25 0.96
C TYR A 134 8.53 32.58 0.28
N VAL A 135 7.64 33.33 0.93
CA VAL A 135 6.30 33.64 0.43
C VAL A 135 6.32 34.86 -0.50
N VAL A 136 5.56 34.79 -1.58
CA VAL A 136 5.32 35.95 -2.45
C VAL A 136 4.39 36.92 -1.73
N ALA A 137 4.83 38.17 -1.55
CA ALA A 137 3.99 39.23 -1.00
C ALA A 137 2.69 39.34 -1.83
N PRO A 138 1.52 39.53 -1.20
CA PRO A 138 0.30 39.81 -1.94
C PRO A 138 0.55 40.98 -2.89
N SER A 139 0.20 40.82 -4.17
CA SER A 139 0.33 41.89 -5.15
C SER A 139 -0.52 43.08 -4.70
N SER A 140 0.08 44.05 -4.02
CA SER A 140 -0.59 45.29 -3.65
C SER A 140 -0.78 46.10 -4.93
N SER A 141 -1.94 45.96 -5.58
CA SER A 141 -2.31 46.87 -6.66
C SER A 141 -2.80 48.18 -6.06
N GLY A 142 -1.94 49.20 -6.14
CA GLY A 142 -2.34 50.60 -5.99
C GLY A 142 -1.81 51.33 -4.75
N GLY A 143 -0.78 52.14 -4.97
CA GLY A 143 -0.77 53.56 -4.61
C GLY A 143 -0.63 53.97 -3.13
N GLY A 144 0.53 54.55 -2.81
CA GLY A 144 0.64 55.64 -1.83
C GLY A 144 0.63 55.22 -0.36
N GLY A 145 1.63 55.68 0.39
CA GLY A 145 1.86 55.26 1.76
C GLY A 145 0.77 55.69 2.74
N GLN A 146 0.62 54.90 3.80
CA GLN A 146 0.36 55.35 5.16
C GLN A 146 0.76 54.18 6.08
N GLY A 147 1.72 54.42 6.97
CA GLY A 147 2.11 53.43 7.96
C GLY A 147 0.96 53.09 8.91
N SER A 148 0.76 51.81 9.17
CA SER A 148 0.16 51.29 10.39
C SER A 148 0.44 49.80 10.44
N GLY A 149 1.00 49.32 11.55
CA GLY A 149 1.11 47.89 11.83
C GLY A 149 -0.26 47.23 11.74
N GLY A 150 -0.32 46.08 11.08
CA GLY A 150 -1.55 45.34 10.87
C GLY A 150 -1.25 44.02 10.17
N THR A 151 -1.07 42.98 10.98
CA THR A 151 -1.41 41.58 10.71
C THR A 151 -1.41 41.17 9.23
N GLY A 152 -0.22 41.05 8.63
CA GLY A 152 -0.01 40.45 7.32
C GLY A 152 0.14 38.93 7.41
N GLY A 153 -0.78 38.26 8.10
CA GLY A 153 -0.97 36.83 7.93
C GLY A 153 -1.89 36.67 6.74
N GLY A 154 -1.40 36.12 5.63
CA GLY A 154 -2.26 35.83 4.48
C GLY A 154 -3.46 35.02 4.98
N ASP A 155 -4.67 35.42 4.54
CA ASP A 155 -5.90 34.65 4.71
C ASP A 155 -5.78 33.32 3.96
N ALA A 156 -4.93 32.42 4.45
CA ALA A 156 -4.91 31.04 4.07
C ALA A 156 -6.13 30.41 4.72
N ASN A 157 -7.17 30.25 3.92
CA ASN A 157 -8.47 29.76 4.35
C ASN A 157 -8.39 28.24 4.60
N PHE A 158 -7.66 27.86 5.66
CA PHE A 158 -7.37 26.47 6.03
C PHE A 158 -8.62 25.69 6.48
N GLU A 159 -9.74 26.37 6.77
CA GLU A 159 -11.02 25.73 7.09
C GLU A 159 -11.55 24.87 5.93
N LYS A 160 -11.22 25.22 4.68
CA LYS A 160 -11.60 24.42 3.50
C LYS A 160 -10.72 23.17 3.31
N LEU A 161 -9.56 23.11 3.98
CA LEU A 161 -8.68 21.93 3.99
C LEU A 161 -9.10 20.88 5.05
N ASN A 162 -9.83 21.29 6.09
CA ASN A 162 -10.35 20.36 7.10
C ASN A 162 -11.42 19.40 6.56
N SER A 163 -12.05 19.70 5.41
CA SER A 163 -12.80 18.69 4.65
C SER A 163 -11.83 17.79 3.87
N LEU A 164 -11.03 17.02 4.60
CA LEU A 164 -10.18 15.93 4.10
C LEU A 164 -10.99 14.80 3.41
N THR A 165 -12.32 14.90 3.40
CA THR A 165 -13.22 14.16 2.52
C THR A 165 -12.98 14.43 1.03
N GLY A 166 -12.46 15.61 0.65
CA GLY A 166 -12.17 15.93 -0.76
C GLY A 166 -10.98 15.17 -1.35
N ILE A 167 -9.92 14.93 -0.57
CA ILE A 167 -8.73 14.17 -1.00
C ILE A 167 -9.03 12.66 -0.98
N ALA A 168 -9.77 12.18 0.03
CA ALA A 168 -10.25 10.80 0.09
C ALA A 168 -11.22 10.44 -1.06
N GLN A 169 -12.08 11.39 -1.49
CA GLN A 169 -12.95 11.21 -2.65
C GLN A 169 -12.18 11.17 -3.98
N LEU A 170 -11.05 11.89 -4.08
CA LEU A 170 -10.17 11.81 -5.25
C LEU A 170 -9.46 10.46 -5.33
N ASP A 171 -9.07 9.86 -4.20
CA ASP A 171 -8.44 8.53 -4.16
C ASP A 171 -9.40 7.42 -4.62
N TYR A 172 -10.69 7.47 -4.21
CA TYR A 172 -11.70 6.52 -4.72
C TYR A 172 -11.95 6.70 -6.23
N ALA A 173 -11.99 7.93 -6.72
CA ALA A 173 -12.26 8.22 -8.14
C ALA A 173 -11.07 7.89 -9.07
N TYR A 174 -9.83 7.94 -8.57
CA TYR A 174 -8.63 7.64 -9.36
C TYR A 174 -8.38 6.13 -9.48
N GLU A 175 -8.54 5.37 -8.39
CA GLU A 175 -8.39 3.90 -8.39
C GLU A 175 -9.46 3.20 -9.27
N MET A 176 -10.70 3.73 -9.29
CA MET A 176 -11.77 3.20 -10.15
C MET A 176 -11.49 3.38 -11.65
N LYS A 177 -10.74 4.42 -12.05
CA LYS A 177 -10.39 4.66 -13.47
C LYS A 177 -9.20 3.85 -13.95
N LYS A 178 -8.30 3.46 -13.05
CA LYS A 178 -7.13 2.64 -13.37
C LYS A 178 -7.50 1.17 -13.59
N ASN A 179 -8.50 0.66 -12.87
CA ASN A 179 -8.99 -0.72 -12.99
C ASN A 179 -10.01 -0.94 -14.14
N GLN A 180 -10.26 0.09 -14.96
CA GLN A 180 -11.18 0.04 -16.11
C GLN A 180 -10.47 0.12 -17.48
N LYS A 181 -9.13 0.05 -17.50
CA LYS A 181 -8.33 -0.07 -18.73
C LYS A 181 -7.52 -1.35 -18.70
#